data_AF-A0A7V3CWX9-F1
#
_entry.id   AF-A0A7V3CWX9-F1
#
_cell.length_a   1.000
_cell.length_b   1.000
_cell.length_c   1.000
_cell.angle_alpha   90.00
_cell.angle_beta   90.00
_cell.angle_gamma   90.00
#
_symmetry.space_group_name_H-M   'P 1'
#
loop_
_entity.id
_entity.type
_entity.pdbx_description
1 polymer ?
#
loop_
_entity_poly.entity_id
_entity_poly.type
_entity_poly.pdbx_seq_one_letter_code
_entity_poly.pdbx_strand_id
1 'polypeptide(L)'
;KEKKSTPPKERERFPGFREEIKSIETRLTLYDNTGPENTLAGLQSDPETLIETDSTYGLKEEQYITIYYNDGITNNKHMDGKKFKIVKLTDKTIVVKGLIDSSIMDGGFKVFWCQAKDDVSPKDIFRLQKGSSKDRSIIAKYCIQDCALCNKLIAKLQVLINNIGMANVCHVPLSYLFMRGQGVKIFSLVAKKCREKQHLIPLIAKKFKTDEEKEKEEAEEKKFEKFIAKLNRINDDDDDDEDESSYEGAIVFEPITGVHYEPIPVLDYASLYPKSMIHKNLSHECYVMDDEKYGYLPGYKYHVIHYITGSIHEPYDRTKLRTLIESFKKDGKHIVEEVEPTEKKIRKYFKIYDKDHTGKKRWLVSEIKTDNMEIHIINHETSKFAEKEDGTKGIIPEILNELLAARSKYKKEMDNEKDSFKKSVLDGLQLAYKITANSLYGQTGASTSPICMKQIAASTTATGRAQLIFSKNFIENIYGKLINLALENKEEYLKYCKELFANTPAKKWNKPNDKNP
;
A
#
# COMPACT_ATOMS: atom_id res chain seq x y z
N LYS A 1 -45.55 -4.92 -4.35
CA LYS A 1 -44.71 -6.13 -4.14
C LYS A 1 -43.57 -5.73 -3.19
N GLU A 2 -43.82 -5.84 -1.89
CA GLU A 2 -42.80 -5.61 -0.86
C GLU A 2 -41.68 -6.65 -1.02
N LYS A 3 -40.48 -6.20 -1.38
CA LYS A 3 -39.27 -6.99 -1.25
C LYS A 3 -39.00 -7.12 0.26
N LYS A 4 -39.24 -8.32 0.81
CA LYS A 4 -38.70 -8.72 2.11
C LYS A 4 -37.18 -8.60 2.06
N SER A 5 -36.64 -7.48 2.53
CA SER A 5 -35.22 -7.40 2.87
C SER A 5 -35.02 -8.30 4.08
N THR A 6 -34.33 -9.42 3.88
CA THR A 6 -33.75 -10.20 4.97
C THR A 6 -32.94 -9.24 5.83
N PRO A 7 -33.13 -9.21 7.17
CA PRO A 7 -32.30 -8.38 8.02
C PRO A 7 -30.84 -8.80 7.80
N PRO A 8 -29.91 -7.84 7.70
CA PRO A 8 -28.50 -8.19 7.58
C PRO A 8 -28.14 -9.09 8.77
N LYS A 9 -27.53 -10.26 8.49
CA LYS A 9 -26.84 -11.05 9.51
C LYS A 9 -26.00 -10.06 10.32
N GLU A 10 -26.16 -10.06 11.64
CA GLU A 10 -25.39 -9.23 12.56
C GLU A 10 -23.90 -9.33 12.19
N ARG A 11 -23.37 -8.33 11.49
CA ARG A 11 -21.93 -8.13 11.41
C ARG A 11 -21.53 -7.73 12.83
N GLU A 12 -20.84 -8.62 13.52
CA GLU A 12 -20.41 -8.42 14.89
C GLU A 12 -19.78 -7.02 15.04
N ARG A 13 -20.36 -6.21 15.91
CA ARG A 13 -19.80 -4.91 16.29
C ARG A 13 -18.50 -5.19 17.04
N PHE A 14 -17.39 -4.83 16.41
CA PHE A 14 -16.03 -4.61 16.94
C PHE A 14 -15.59 -5.53 18.10
N PRO A 15 -14.57 -6.39 17.90
CA PRO A 15 -13.98 -7.09 19.03
C PRO A 15 -13.36 -6.05 19.97
N GLY A 16 -13.63 -6.17 21.27
CA GLY A 16 -13.00 -5.32 22.29
C GLY A 16 -11.48 -5.45 22.32
N PHE A 17 -10.84 -4.86 23.33
CA PHE A 17 -9.41 -5.04 23.56
C PHE A 17 -9.06 -6.52 23.59
N ARG A 18 -8.03 -6.92 22.83
CA ARG A 18 -7.50 -8.28 22.82
C ARG A 18 -5.99 -8.31 23.01
N GLU A 19 -5.51 -9.30 23.75
CA GLU A 19 -4.09 -9.63 23.91
C GLU A 19 -3.88 -11.15 24.05
N GLU A 20 -2.66 -11.59 23.73
CA GLU A 20 -2.27 -13.00 23.74
C GLU A 20 -2.15 -13.52 25.17
N ILE A 21 -2.59 -14.77 25.37
CA ILE A 21 -2.49 -15.50 26.63
C ILE A 21 -1.24 -16.37 26.57
N LYS A 22 -0.41 -16.28 27.60
CA LYS A 22 0.83 -17.05 27.74
C LYS A 22 0.61 -18.36 28.46
N SER A 23 -0.22 -18.35 29.49
CA SER A 23 -0.54 -19.53 30.30
C SER A 23 -1.91 -19.38 30.94
N ILE A 24 -2.52 -20.52 31.23
CA ILE A 24 -3.80 -20.64 31.94
C ILE A 24 -3.60 -21.66 33.06
N GLU A 25 -3.85 -21.25 34.30
CA GLU A 25 -3.77 -22.10 35.48
C GLU A 25 -5.09 -22.04 36.25
N THR A 26 -5.77 -23.16 36.37
CA THR A 26 -7.06 -23.23 37.07
C THR A 26 -6.86 -23.68 38.51
N ARG A 27 -7.37 -22.90 39.47
CA ARG A 27 -7.26 -23.17 40.91
C ARG A 27 -8.65 -23.32 41.55
N LEU A 28 -8.74 -24.22 42.53
CA LEU A 28 -9.91 -24.36 43.40
C LEU A 28 -9.66 -23.56 44.68
N THR A 29 -10.35 -22.43 44.82
CA THR A 29 -10.26 -21.59 46.03
C THR A 29 -11.32 -22.08 47.03
N LEU A 30 -10.87 -22.61 48.18
CA LEU A 30 -11.73 -23.07 49.28
C LEU A 30 -12.00 -21.90 50.24
N TYR A 31 -13.28 -21.58 50.49
CA TYR A 31 -13.67 -20.56 51.49
C TYR A 31 -14.16 -21.23 52.76
N ASP A 32 -13.60 -20.86 53.91
CA ASP A 32 -14.12 -21.25 55.22
C ASP A 32 -15.11 -20.21 55.73
N ASN A 33 -16.39 -20.56 55.81
CA ASN A 33 -17.41 -19.77 56.50
C ASN A 33 -17.65 -20.38 57.89
N THR A 34 -16.65 -20.37 58.77
CA THR A 34 -16.88 -20.74 60.16
C THR A 34 -17.63 -19.62 60.91
N GLY A 35 -18.95 -19.69 60.88
CA GLY A 35 -19.72 -19.58 62.13
C GLY A 35 -19.51 -20.85 62.97
N PRO A 36 -19.64 -20.78 64.31
CA PRO A 36 -19.12 -21.81 65.20
C PRO A 36 -20.09 -22.99 65.35
N GLU A 37 -20.42 -23.70 64.27
CA GLU A 37 -21.04 -25.03 64.37
C GLU A 37 -20.48 -25.97 63.29
N ASN A 38 -19.71 -26.96 63.74
CA ASN A 38 -19.10 -28.01 62.93
C ASN A 38 -20.14 -28.77 62.11
N THR A 39 -20.13 -28.59 60.79
CA THR A 39 -20.43 -29.67 59.83
C THR A 39 -19.50 -29.56 58.61
N LEU A 40 -18.78 -30.64 58.31
CA LEU A 40 -17.89 -30.81 57.16
C LEU A 40 -18.63 -30.86 55.79
N ALA A 41 -19.77 -30.17 55.66
CA ALA A 41 -20.70 -30.27 54.54
C ALA A 41 -20.99 -28.93 53.83
N GLY A 42 -20.15 -27.90 54.04
CA GLY A 42 -20.43 -26.53 53.59
C GLY A 42 -19.33 -25.81 52.79
N LEU A 43 -18.31 -26.52 52.28
CA LEU A 43 -17.31 -25.90 51.40
C LEU A 43 -17.89 -25.72 49.99
N GLN A 44 -18.44 -24.54 49.67
CA GLN A 44 -18.70 -24.15 48.29
C GLN A 44 -17.39 -23.68 47.66
N SER A 45 -16.85 -24.45 46.72
CA SER A 45 -15.73 -24.06 45.88
C SER A 45 -16.25 -23.39 44.60
N ASP A 46 -16.03 -22.08 44.45
CA ASP A 46 -16.13 -21.43 43.15
C ASP A 46 -14.77 -21.63 42.45
N PRO A 47 -14.69 -22.35 41.33
CA PRO A 47 -13.43 -22.48 40.60
C PRO A 47 -13.00 -21.11 40.03
N GLU A 48 -11.73 -20.79 40.17
CA GLU A 48 -11.12 -19.58 39.61
C GLU A 48 -10.02 -19.96 38.62
N THR A 49 -9.87 -19.19 37.56
CA THR A 49 -8.80 -19.39 36.58
C THR A 49 -7.87 -18.18 36.56
N LEU A 50 -6.57 -18.44 36.71
CA LEU A 50 -5.49 -17.49 36.53
C LEU A 50 -5.04 -17.52 35.07
N ILE A 51 -4.94 -16.35 34.46
CA ILE A 51 -4.48 -16.16 33.08
C ILE A 51 -3.26 -15.25 33.12
N GLU A 52 -2.15 -15.66 32.52
CA GLU A 52 -0.98 -14.81 32.29
C GLU A 52 -1.02 -14.23 30.87
N THR A 53 -0.73 -12.93 30.74
CA THR A 53 -0.80 -12.20 29.47
C THR A 53 0.29 -11.12 29.41
N ASP A 54 0.52 -10.55 28.22
CA ASP A 54 1.49 -9.48 28.03
C ASP A 54 1.08 -8.16 28.69
N SER A 55 -0.21 -7.84 28.63
CA SER A 55 -0.79 -6.68 29.29
C SER A 55 -2.26 -6.91 29.59
N THR A 56 -2.76 -6.24 30.63
CA THR A 56 -4.17 -6.20 31.00
C THR A 56 -4.85 -4.89 30.62
N TYR A 57 -4.25 -4.15 29.67
CA TYR A 57 -4.69 -2.82 29.29
C TYR A 57 -6.18 -2.77 28.93
N GLY A 58 -6.90 -1.87 29.60
CA GLY A 58 -8.31 -1.64 29.34
C GLY A 58 -9.27 -2.51 30.14
N LEU A 59 -8.78 -3.48 30.90
CA LEU A 59 -9.57 -4.26 31.86
C LEU A 59 -9.71 -3.55 33.21
N LYS A 60 -10.73 -3.94 33.96
CA LYS A 60 -10.98 -3.59 35.36
C LYS A 60 -11.60 -4.80 36.04
N GLU A 61 -11.45 -4.89 37.35
CA GLU A 61 -12.21 -5.84 38.16
C GLU A 61 -13.71 -5.69 37.92
N GLU A 62 -14.45 -6.78 38.09
CA GLU A 62 -15.90 -6.87 37.86
C GLU A 62 -16.36 -6.78 36.39
N GLN A 63 -15.43 -6.70 35.42
CA GLN A 63 -15.73 -6.78 34.00
C GLN A 63 -15.68 -8.21 33.48
N TYR A 64 -16.10 -8.41 32.24
CA TYR A 64 -16.12 -9.72 31.59
C TYR A 64 -15.06 -9.81 30.48
N ILE A 65 -14.51 -11.00 30.29
CA ILE A 65 -13.70 -11.37 29.14
C ILE A 65 -14.27 -12.61 28.46
N THR A 66 -13.92 -12.79 27.19
CA THR A 66 -14.16 -14.01 26.41
C THR A 66 -12.84 -14.49 25.85
N ILE A 67 -12.66 -15.81 25.76
CA ILE A 67 -11.43 -16.42 25.24
C ILE A 67 -11.62 -16.77 23.76
N TYR A 68 -10.58 -16.50 22.97
CA TYR A 68 -10.50 -16.79 21.54
C TYR A 68 -9.23 -17.56 21.23
N TYR A 69 -9.22 -18.35 20.16
CA TYR A 69 -8.01 -18.99 19.65
C TYR A 69 -7.93 -18.86 18.14
N ASN A 70 -6.72 -18.76 17.62
CA ASN A 70 -6.46 -18.67 16.19
C ASN A 70 -5.86 -19.99 15.68
N ASP A 71 -6.57 -20.65 14.77
CA ASP A 71 -6.19 -21.93 14.15
C ASP A 71 -5.28 -21.77 12.93
N GLY A 72 -4.85 -20.54 12.62
CA GLY A 72 -4.07 -20.17 11.45
C GLY A 72 -4.91 -19.61 10.30
N ILE A 73 -6.24 -19.81 10.32
CA ILE A 73 -7.16 -19.35 9.27
C ILE A 73 -8.18 -18.36 9.86
N THR A 74 -8.74 -18.66 11.03
CA THR A 74 -9.81 -17.89 11.66
C THR A 74 -9.62 -17.72 13.16
N ASN A 75 -10.23 -16.66 13.72
CA ASN A 75 -10.33 -16.48 15.18
C ASN A 75 -11.61 -17.12 15.67
N ASN A 76 -11.49 -18.24 16.37
CA ASN A 76 -12.60 -19.00 16.91
C ASN A 76 -12.87 -18.62 18.37
N LYS A 77 -14.14 -18.69 18.79
CA LYS A 77 -14.54 -18.47 20.18
C LYS A 77 -14.31 -19.76 20.96
N HIS A 78 -13.61 -19.67 22.08
CA HIS A 78 -13.49 -20.77 23.01
C HIS A 78 -14.78 -20.90 23.85
N MET A 79 -15.22 -22.12 24.09
CA MET A 79 -16.46 -22.43 24.85
C MET A 79 -17.68 -21.62 24.37
N ASP A 80 -17.90 -21.57 23.04
CA ASP A 80 -18.99 -20.82 22.40
C ASP A 80 -19.08 -19.33 22.79
N GLY A 81 -17.96 -18.74 23.19
CA GLY A 81 -17.88 -17.34 23.56
C GLY A 81 -18.33 -17.05 24.99
N LYS A 82 -18.31 -18.07 25.86
CA LYS A 82 -18.59 -17.92 27.30
C LYS A 82 -17.83 -16.74 27.89
N LYS A 83 -18.54 -15.95 28.70
CA LYS A 83 -17.99 -14.79 29.39
C LYS A 83 -17.53 -15.18 30.78
N PHE A 84 -16.33 -14.73 31.13
CA PHE A 84 -15.70 -14.96 32.43
C PHE A 84 -15.53 -13.64 33.15
N LYS A 85 -16.02 -13.56 34.39
CA LYS A 85 -15.99 -12.34 35.19
C LYS A 85 -14.63 -12.20 35.88
N ILE A 86 -13.99 -11.05 35.74
CA ILE A 86 -12.71 -10.74 36.38
C ILE A 86 -12.93 -10.49 37.87
N VAL A 87 -12.23 -11.25 38.70
CA VAL A 87 -12.20 -11.10 40.16
C VAL A 87 -11.04 -10.19 40.57
N LYS A 88 -9.86 -10.43 39.98
CA LYS A 88 -8.63 -9.71 40.34
C LYS A 88 -7.76 -9.50 39.11
N LEU A 89 -7.04 -8.38 39.08
CA LEU A 89 -6.19 -7.99 37.96
C LEU A 89 -4.84 -7.46 38.45
N THR A 90 -3.76 -7.80 37.74
CA THR A 90 -2.47 -7.09 37.81
C THR A 90 -2.06 -6.64 36.41
N ASP A 91 -0.89 -6.02 36.23
CA ASP A 91 -0.42 -5.60 34.89
C ASP A 91 -0.25 -6.76 33.89
N LYS A 92 -0.07 -7.99 34.39
CA LYS A 92 0.23 -9.18 33.56
C LYS A 92 -0.62 -10.41 33.88
N THR A 93 -1.51 -10.32 34.86
CA THR A 93 -2.34 -11.45 35.27
C THR A 93 -3.80 -11.07 35.42
N ILE A 94 -4.67 -11.99 35.02
CA ILE A 94 -6.13 -11.87 35.13
C ILE A 94 -6.63 -13.08 35.90
N VAL A 95 -7.36 -12.86 36.99
CA VAL A 95 -8.08 -13.92 37.72
C VAL A 95 -9.54 -13.81 37.38
N VAL A 96 -10.14 -14.88 36.86
CA VAL A 96 -11.56 -14.93 36.49
C VAL A 96 -12.33 -16.00 37.24
N LYS A 97 -13.62 -15.77 37.44
CA LYS A 97 -14.55 -16.79 37.94
C LYS A 97 -14.88 -17.81 36.86
N GLY A 98 -14.83 -19.08 37.21
CA GLY A 98 -15.16 -20.22 36.37
C GLY A 98 -13.94 -20.95 35.82
N LEU A 99 -14.17 -22.19 35.40
CA LEU A 99 -13.18 -23.02 34.71
C LEU A 99 -13.06 -22.61 33.25
N ILE A 100 -11.83 -22.28 32.81
CA ILE A 100 -11.46 -22.25 31.41
C ILE A 100 -10.77 -23.57 31.09
N ASP A 101 -11.13 -24.18 29.97
CA ASP A 101 -10.49 -25.42 29.52
C ASP A 101 -9.07 -25.11 29.00
N SER A 102 -8.08 -25.44 29.83
CA SER A 102 -6.65 -25.23 29.59
C SER A 102 -6.11 -26.03 28.41
N SER A 103 -6.80 -27.08 27.96
CA SER A 103 -6.35 -27.90 26.81
C SER A 103 -6.25 -27.10 25.51
N ILE A 104 -6.91 -25.92 25.46
CA ILE A 104 -6.78 -24.98 24.35
C ILE A 104 -5.35 -24.49 24.13
N MET A 105 -4.50 -24.53 25.17
CA MET A 105 -3.09 -24.14 25.10
C MET A 105 -2.21 -25.26 24.50
N ASP A 106 -2.64 -26.52 24.61
CA ASP A 106 -1.86 -27.69 24.16
C ASP A 106 -1.91 -27.87 22.64
N GLY A 107 -2.91 -27.28 21.97
CA GLY A 107 -3.11 -27.38 20.52
C GLY A 107 -2.12 -26.58 19.66
N GLY A 108 -1.17 -25.86 20.28
CA GLY A 108 -0.22 -24.99 19.57
C GLY A 108 -0.86 -23.75 18.94
N PHE A 109 -2.12 -23.46 19.27
CA PHE A 109 -2.85 -22.30 18.80
C PHE A 109 -2.44 -21.04 19.56
N LYS A 110 -2.52 -19.89 18.92
CA LYS A 110 -2.43 -18.61 19.63
C LYS A 110 -3.77 -18.32 20.30
N VAL A 111 -3.76 -18.19 21.62
CA VAL A 111 -4.95 -17.96 22.43
C VAL A 111 -4.97 -16.51 22.90
N PHE A 112 -6.15 -15.88 22.93
CA PHE A 112 -6.33 -14.47 23.26
C PHE A 112 -7.49 -14.30 24.23
N TRP A 113 -7.39 -13.34 25.13
CA TRP A 113 -8.57 -12.81 25.82
C TRP A 113 -9.09 -11.61 25.04
N CYS A 114 -10.41 -11.40 25.07
CA CYS A 114 -11.10 -10.25 24.52
C CYS A 114 -12.05 -9.66 25.57
N GLN A 115 -12.04 -8.34 25.77
CA GLN A 115 -12.99 -7.70 26.68
C GLN A 115 -14.44 -7.88 26.17
N ALA A 116 -15.32 -8.34 27.05
CA ALA A 116 -16.74 -8.52 26.79
C ALA A 116 -17.58 -7.42 27.47
N LYS A 117 -18.66 -7.02 26.80
CA LYS A 117 -19.66 -6.08 27.35
C LYS A 117 -20.64 -6.80 28.26
N ASP A 118 -21.24 -6.04 29.17
CA ASP A 118 -22.40 -6.52 29.93
C ASP A 118 -23.55 -6.85 28.96
N ASP A 119 -24.24 -7.97 29.15
CA ASP A 119 -25.37 -8.38 28.30
C ASP A 119 -26.63 -7.58 28.64
N VAL A 120 -26.88 -6.51 27.89
CA VAL A 120 -28.15 -5.77 27.96
C VAL A 120 -28.73 -5.72 26.55
N SER A 121 -29.79 -6.49 26.30
CA SER A 121 -30.46 -6.47 24.99
C SER A 121 -31.22 -5.14 24.80
N PRO A 122 -31.47 -4.68 23.55
CA PRO A 122 -32.27 -3.49 23.31
C PRO A 122 -33.67 -3.54 23.97
N LYS A 123 -34.27 -4.74 24.06
CA LYS A 123 -35.57 -4.93 24.75
C LYS A 123 -35.44 -4.76 26.26
N ASP A 124 -34.34 -5.23 26.84
CA ASP A 124 -34.07 -5.10 28.28
C ASP A 124 -33.88 -3.65 28.69
N ILE A 125 -33.29 -2.81 27.84
CA ILE A 125 -33.12 -1.37 28.14
C ILE A 125 -34.46 -0.71 28.47
N PHE A 126 -35.49 -0.92 27.64
CA PHE A 126 -36.80 -0.31 27.87
C PHE A 126 -37.50 -0.88 29.11
N ARG A 127 -37.32 -2.18 29.39
CA ARG A 127 -37.86 -2.84 30.57
C ARG A 127 -37.20 -2.32 31.85
N LEU A 128 -35.87 -2.31 31.89
CA LEU A 128 -35.06 -1.86 33.02
C LEU A 128 -35.26 -0.37 33.32
N GLN A 129 -35.50 0.45 32.29
CA GLN A 129 -35.71 1.89 32.47
C GLN A 129 -36.99 2.19 33.27
N LYS A 130 -38.06 1.41 33.04
CA LYS A 130 -39.33 1.51 33.77
C LYS A 130 -39.29 0.88 35.16
N GLY A 131 -38.20 0.18 35.50
CA GLY A 131 -38.02 -0.52 36.76
C GLY A 131 -37.58 0.37 37.92
N SER A 132 -36.87 -0.24 38.86
CA SER A 132 -36.33 0.39 40.06
C SER A 132 -35.11 1.26 39.77
N SER A 133 -34.62 1.98 40.79
CA SER A 133 -33.32 2.67 40.72
C SER A 133 -32.16 1.71 40.42
N LYS A 134 -32.23 0.47 40.93
CA LYS A 134 -31.25 -0.58 40.67
C LYS A 134 -31.24 -1.01 39.20
N ASP A 135 -32.41 -1.15 38.59
CA ASP A 135 -32.53 -1.50 37.17
C ASP A 135 -31.97 -0.38 36.27
N ARG A 136 -32.28 0.88 36.58
CA ARG A 136 -31.69 2.03 35.89
C ARG A 136 -30.17 2.13 36.08
N SER A 137 -29.62 1.67 37.21
CA SER A 137 -28.18 1.63 37.43
C SER A 137 -27.45 0.67 36.50
N ILE A 138 -28.09 -0.44 36.09
CA ILE A 138 -27.55 -1.39 35.11
C ILE A 138 -27.42 -0.70 33.74
N ILE A 139 -28.45 0.03 33.33
CA ILE A 139 -28.42 0.83 32.09
C ILE A 139 -27.31 1.88 32.16
N ALA A 140 -27.20 2.60 33.28
CA ALA A 140 -26.17 3.62 33.46
C ALA A 140 -24.76 3.03 33.36
N LYS A 141 -24.51 1.87 33.99
CA LYS A 141 -23.23 1.15 33.89
C LYS A 141 -22.92 0.75 32.44
N TYR A 142 -23.91 0.20 31.73
CA TYR A 142 -23.80 -0.16 30.32
C TYR A 142 -23.45 1.05 29.43
N CYS A 143 -24.15 2.18 29.60
CA CYS A 143 -23.88 3.42 28.87
C CYS A 143 -22.48 3.98 29.16
N ILE A 144 -22.04 3.97 30.42
CA ILE A 144 -20.69 4.40 30.81
C ILE A 144 -19.63 3.50 30.15
N GLN A 145 -19.86 2.19 30.11
CA GLN A 145 -18.96 1.26 29.44
C GLN A 145 -18.82 1.58 27.95
N ASP A 146 -19.92 1.85 27.24
CA ASP A 146 -19.88 2.22 25.82
C ASP A 146 -19.06 3.50 25.57
N CYS A 147 -19.24 4.55 26.37
CA CYS A 147 -18.45 5.78 26.25
C CYS A 147 -16.97 5.55 26.61
N ALA A 148 -16.69 4.80 27.67
CA ALA A 148 -15.33 4.55 28.13
C ALA A 148 -14.53 3.70 27.12
N LEU A 149 -15.19 2.73 26.47
CA LEU A 149 -14.56 1.90 25.44
C LEU A 149 -14.14 2.73 24.23
N CYS A 150 -14.96 3.68 23.77
CA CYS A 150 -14.60 4.59 22.69
C CYS A 150 -13.33 5.39 23.02
N ASN A 151 -13.26 5.96 24.22
CA ASN A 151 -12.07 6.72 24.66
C ASN A 151 -10.82 5.85 24.75
N LYS A 152 -10.94 4.65 25.32
CA LYS A 152 -9.81 3.70 25.39
C LYS A 152 -9.35 3.27 24.00
N LEU A 153 -10.26 3.14 23.05
CA LEU A 153 -9.94 2.71 21.68
C LEU A 153 -9.15 3.81 20.96
N ILE A 154 -9.61 5.06 21.07
CA ILE A 154 -8.90 6.24 20.55
C ILE A 154 -7.47 6.29 21.12
N ALA A 155 -7.32 6.01 22.42
CA ALA A 155 -6.02 5.96 23.09
C ALA A 155 -5.13 4.79 22.60
N LYS A 156 -5.66 3.57 22.50
CA LYS A 156 -4.88 2.39 22.06
C LYS A 156 -4.47 2.46 20.59
N LEU A 157 -5.37 2.94 19.72
CA LEU A 157 -5.05 3.17 18.31
C LEU A 157 -4.24 4.46 18.10
N GLN A 158 -4.02 5.24 19.17
CA GLN A 158 -3.27 6.49 19.16
C GLN A 158 -3.72 7.45 18.05
N VAL A 159 -5.03 7.50 17.81
CA VAL A 159 -5.62 8.21 16.68
C VAL A 159 -5.21 9.68 16.67
N LEU A 160 -5.23 10.32 17.85
CA LEU A 160 -4.85 11.72 17.99
C LEU A 160 -3.36 11.94 17.69
N ILE A 161 -2.47 11.11 18.25
CA ILE A 161 -1.01 11.23 18.07
C ILE A 161 -0.65 11.06 16.59
N ASN A 162 -1.19 10.01 15.95
CA ASN A 162 -0.95 9.71 14.55
C ASN A 162 -1.47 10.82 13.64
N ASN A 163 -2.66 11.36 13.92
CA ASN A 163 -3.25 12.44 13.13
C ASN A 163 -2.51 13.77 13.32
N ILE A 164 -2.05 14.09 14.52
CA ILE A 164 -1.20 15.27 14.78
C ILE A 164 0.12 15.14 14.01
N GLY A 165 0.75 13.96 14.05
CA GLY A 165 1.94 13.67 13.26
C GLY A 165 1.72 13.92 11.77
N MET A 166 0.66 13.37 11.20
CA MET A 166 0.29 13.59 9.80
C MET A 166 -0.02 15.05 9.47
N ALA A 167 -0.72 15.77 10.36
CA ALA A 167 -1.03 17.19 10.18
C ALA A 167 0.24 18.04 10.08
N ASN A 168 1.22 17.76 10.94
CA ASN A 168 2.51 18.44 10.95
C ASN A 168 3.34 18.13 9.70
N VAL A 169 3.36 16.87 9.25
CA VAL A 169 4.08 16.45 8.04
C VAL A 169 3.50 17.11 6.78
N CYS A 170 2.18 17.17 6.67
CA CYS A 170 1.49 17.70 5.50
C CYS A 170 1.21 19.21 5.58
N HIS A 171 1.53 19.85 6.70
CA HIS A 171 1.23 21.26 6.97
C HIS A 171 -0.24 21.62 6.72
N VAL A 172 -1.15 20.90 7.38
CA VAL A 172 -2.60 21.15 7.30
C VAL A 172 -3.23 21.24 8.69
N PRO A 173 -4.39 21.92 8.86
CA PRO A 173 -5.14 21.90 10.10
C PRO A 173 -5.49 20.46 10.51
N LEU A 174 -5.46 20.16 11.82
CA LEU A 174 -5.79 18.83 12.34
C LEU A 174 -7.18 18.35 11.89
N SER A 175 -8.15 19.26 11.75
CA SER A 175 -9.50 18.94 11.27
C SER A 175 -9.52 18.36 9.85
N TYR A 176 -8.55 18.69 9.00
CA TYR A 176 -8.48 18.15 7.63
C TYR A 176 -8.15 16.66 7.61
N LEU A 177 -7.59 16.11 8.69
CA LEU A 177 -7.26 14.69 8.76
C LEU A 177 -8.53 13.84 8.87
N PHE A 178 -9.58 14.40 9.45
CA PHE A 178 -10.88 13.77 9.63
C PHE A 178 -11.87 14.13 8.50
N MET A 179 -11.79 15.34 7.96
CA MET A 179 -12.80 15.88 7.04
C MET A 179 -12.38 15.90 5.57
N ARG A 180 -11.08 15.69 5.25
CA ARG A 180 -10.56 15.81 3.89
C ARG A 180 -9.72 14.61 3.47
N GLY A 181 -9.75 14.31 2.17
CA GLY A 181 -8.97 13.24 1.56
C GLY A 181 -7.47 13.50 1.52
N GLN A 182 -6.69 12.54 1.03
CA GLN A 182 -5.23 12.66 0.94
C GLN A 182 -4.76 13.76 -0.02
N GLY A 183 -5.51 14.06 -1.08
CA GLY A 183 -5.09 15.03 -2.10
C GLY A 183 -4.76 16.43 -1.54
N VAL A 184 -5.62 16.98 -0.67
CA VAL A 184 -5.37 18.32 -0.08
C VAL A 184 -4.10 18.34 0.80
N LYS A 185 -3.79 17.22 1.45
CA LYS A 185 -2.66 17.09 2.37
C LYS A 185 -1.35 17.12 1.59
N ILE A 186 -1.30 16.36 0.49
CA ILE A 186 -0.16 16.33 -0.43
C ILE A 186 -0.02 17.65 -1.18
N PHE A 187 -1.13 18.21 -1.66
CA PHE A 187 -1.12 19.49 -2.35
C PHE A 187 -0.59 20.62 -1.45
N SER A 188 -0.96 20.65 -0.16
CA SER A 188 -0.42 21.63 0.80
C SER A 188 1.11 21.55 0.88
N LEU A 189 1.67 20.34 0.94
CA LEU A 189 3.11 20.12 0.98
C LEU A 189 3.81 20.59 -0.30
N VAL A 190 3.25 20.26 -1.47
CA VAL A 190 3.78 20.74 -2.76
C VAL A 190 3.69 22.26 -2.86
N ALA A 191 2.55 22.85 -2.51
CA ALA A 191 2.34 24.29 -2.52
C ALA A 191 3.32 25.03 -1.61
N LYS A 192 3.61 24.48 -0.42
CA LYS A 192 4.64 25.01 0.48
C LYS A 192 6.01 25.01 -0.19
N LYS A 193 6.41 23.88 -0.79
CA LYS A 193 7.71 23.76 -1.46
C LYS A 193 7.84 24.67 -2.68
N CYS A 194 6.77 24.79 -3.49
CA CYS A 194 6.70 25.74 -4.59
C CYS A 194 6.91 27.17 -4.09
N ARG A 195 6.26 27.57 -2.98
CA ARG A 195 6.46 28.90 -2.38
C ARG A 195 7.90 29.14 -1.95
N GLU A 196 8.53 28.17 -1.28
CA GLU A 196 9.95 28.26 -0.88
C GLU A 196 10.89 28.42 -2.07
N LYS A 197 10.57 27.78 -3.20
CA LYS A 197 11.33 27.84 -4.47
C LYS A 197 10.87 28.95 -5.41
N GLN A 198 9.95 29.82 -4.98
CA GLN A 198 9.37 30.88 -5.80
C GLN A 198 8.74 30.39 -7.13
N HIS A 199 8.16 29.19 -7.12
CA HIS A 199 7.41 28.64 -8.24
C HIS A 199 5.92 28.94 -8.10
N LEU A 200 5.28 29.23 -9.24
CA LEU A 200 3.83 29.33 -9.34
C LEU A 200 3.27 27.98 -9.77
N ILE A 201 2.21 27.54 -9.10
CA ILE A 201 1.45 26.37 -9.54
C ILE A 201 0.43 26.85 -10.57
N PRO A 202 0.49 26.37 -11.82
CA PRO A 202 -0.50 26.76 -12.82
C PRO A 202 -1.86 26.23 -12.36
N LEU A 203 -2.89 27.07 -12.49
CA LEU A 203 -4.25 26.55 -12.51
C LEU A 203 -4.36 25.79 -13.84
N ILE A 204 -4.23 24.47 -13.78
CA ILE A 204 -4.69 23.63 -14.87
C ILE A 204 -6.21 23.76 -14.82
N ALA A 205 -6.73 24.81 -15.47
CA ALA A 205 -8.12 24.83 -15.83
C ALA A 205 -8.31 23.48 -16.53
N LYS A 206 -9.17 22.62 -15.99
CA LYS A 206 -9.89 21.72 -16.89
C LYS A 206 -10.36 22.68 -17.94
N LYS A 207 -9.81 22.62 -19.16
CA LYS A 207 -10.46 23.30 -20.27
C LYS A 207 -11.87 22.76 -20.13
N PHE A 208 -12.81 23.63 -19.76
CA PHE A 208 -14.17 23.44 -20.20
C PHE A 208 -14.00 23.57 -21.69
N LYS A 209 -13.55 22.47 -22.30
CA LYS A 209 -13.65 22.24 -23.71
C LYS A 209 -15.10 22.61 -23.94
N THR A 210 -15.33 23.62 -24.78
CA THR A 210 -16.67 23.91 -25.26
C THR A 210 -17.27 22.59 -25.74
N ASP A 211 -18.59 22.47 -25.75
CA ASP A 211 -19.18 21.23 -26.29
C ASP A 211 -18.57 20.92 -27.68
N GLU A 212 -18.23 21.93 -28.48
CA GLU A 212 -17.46 21.81 -29.74
C GLU A 212 -16.00 21.32 -29.60
N GLU A 213 -15.25 21.71 -28.56
CA GLU A 213 -13.88 21.23 -28.31
C GLU A 213 -13.87 19.84 -27.69
N LYS A 214 -14.88 19.51 -26.85
CA LYS A 214 -15.10 18.15 -26.35
C LYS A 214 -15.49 17.29 -27.52
N GLU A 215 -16.44 17.74 -28.33
CA GLU A 215 -16.84 17.10 -29.57
C GLU A 215 -15.68 16.99 -30.55
N LYS A 216 -14.72 17.92 -30.63
CA LYS A 216 -13.56 17.78 -31.53
C LYS A 216 -12.55 16.75 -31.04
N GLU A 217 -12.22 16.76 -29.75
CA GLU A 217 -11.26 15.80 -29.19
C GLU A 217 -11.92 14.42 -29.05
N GLU A 218 -13.15 14.35 -28.54
CA GLU A 218 -14.01 13.17 -28.66
C GLU A 218 -14.28 12.82 -30.12
N ALA A 219 -14.31 13.73 -31.10
CA ALA A 219 -14.45 13.33 -32.51
C ALA A 219 -13.11 12.95 -33.13
N GLU A 220 -11.97 13.32 -32.59
CA GLU A 220 -10.65 12.83 -33.01
C GLU A 220 -10.37 11.46 -32.39
N GLU A 221 -10.70 11.29 -31.11
CA GLU A 221 -10.67 10.06 -30.34
C GLU A 221 -11.77 9.11 -30.84
N LYS A 222 -13.04 9.52 -30.95
CA LYS A 222 -14.08 8.81 -31.70
C LYS A 222 -13.80 8.77 -33.20
N LYS A 223 -12.90 9.54 -33.82
CA LYS A 223 -12.49 9.27 -35.23
C LYS A 223 -11.47 8.16 -35.25
N PHE A 224 -10.60 8.08 -34.27
CA PHE A 224 -9.66 6.99 -34.09
C PHE A 224 -10.43 5.72 -33.72
N GLU A 225 -11.32 5.76 -32.74
CA GLU A 225 -12.24 4.69 -32.37
C GLU A 225 -13.29 4.40 -33.42
N LYS A 226 -13.90 5.39 -34.12
CA LYS A 226 -14.75 5.12 -35.30
C LYS A 226 -13.94 4.64 -36.49
N PHE A 227 -12.64 4.92 -36.59
CA PHE A 227 -11.76 4.30 -37.57
C PHE A 227 -11.54 2.83 -37.21
N ILE A 228 -11.33 2.54 -35.92
CA ILE A 228 -11.28 1.18 -35.35
C ILE A 228 -12.66 0.47 -35.41
N ALA A 229 -13.77 1.16 -35.26
CA ALA A 229 -15.14 0.63 -35.30
C ALA A 229 -15.67 0.55 -36.74
N LYS A 230 -15.24 1.42 -37.67
CA LYS A 230 -15.47 1.22 -39.12
C LYS A 230 -14.77 -0.03 -39.65
N LEU A 231 -13.67 -0.42 -39.03
CA LEU A 231 -13.00 -1.70 -39.29
C LEU A 231 -13.82 -2.88 -38.75
N ASN A 232 -14.67 -2.67 -37.74
CA ASN A 232 -15.49 -3.68 -37.07
C ASN A 232 -16.99 -3.50 -37.37
N ARG A 233 -17.49 -3.98 -38.51
CA ARG A 233 -18.95 -4.21 -38.64
C ARG A 233 -19.32 -5.51 -37.94
N ILE A 234 -19.81 -5.40 -36.69
CA ILE A 234 -21.02 -6.01 -36.11
C ILE A 234 -20.98 -5.80 -34.57
N ASN A 235 -21.99 -5.05 -34.08
CA ASN A 235 -22.73 -5.02 -32.80
C ASN A 235 -22.01 -5.31 -31.46
N ASP A 236 -22.40 -4.76 -30.31
CA ASP A 236 -23.24 -3.64 -29.85
C ASP A 236 -23.00 -3.59 -28.33
N ASP A 237 -23.27 -2.43 -27.73
CA ASP A 237 -23.65 -2.21 -26.33
C ASP A 237 -22.67 -2.64 -25.23
N ASP A 238 -21.90 -1.68 -24.72
CA ASP A 238 -21.88 -1.35 -23.30
C ASP A 238 -21.38 0.09 -23.14
N ASP A 239 -22.31 0.98 -22.77
CA ASP A 239 -22.03 2.32 -22.27
C ASP A 239 -21.44 2.20 -20.86
N ASP A 240 -20.15 2.51 -20.70
CA ASP A 240 -19.60 3.00 -19.42
C ASP A 240 -18.66 4.17 -19.71
N ASP A 241 -19.15 5.37 -19.42
CA ASP A 241 -18.43 6.63 -19.44
C ASP A 241 -17.25 6.64 -18.44
N GLU A 242 -16.01 6.64 -18.93
CA GLU A 242 -14.90 7.55 -18.61
C GLU A 242 -13.59 7.01 -19.21
N ASP A 243 -13.36 7.27 -20.49
CA ASP A 243 -12.10 7.00 -21.19
C ASP A 243 -10.95 7.88 -20.65
N GLU A 244 -10.32 7.43 -19.57
CA GLU A 244 -9.02 7.94 -19.15
C GLU A 244 -7.92 7.00 -19.63
N SER A 245 -7.12 7.44 -20.61
CA SER A 245 -5.90 6.76 -21.05
C SER A 245 -5.09 6.19 -19.87
N SER A 246 -5.14 4.87 -19.71
CA SER A 246 -4.60 4.12 -18.58
C SER A 246 -3.16 3.71 -18.86
N TYR A 247 -2.22 4.00 -17.96
CA TYR A 247 -0.83 3.60 -18.13
C TYR A 247 -0.53 2.28 -17.40
N GLU A 248 0.48 1.55 -17.86
CA GLU A 248 0.85 0.28 -17.26
C GLU A 248 1.33 0.44 -15.80
N GLY A 249 0.71 -0.33 -14.90
CA GLY A 249 0.96 -0.33 -13.46
C GLY A 249 2.16 -1.17 -13.01
N ALA A 250 2.07 -1.78 -11.82
CA ALA A 250 3.14 -2.63 -11.29
C ALA A 250 3.27 -3.95 -12.08
N ILE A 251 4.45 -4.58 -12.01
CA ILE A 251 4.67 -5.94 -12.50
C ILE A 251 4.55 -6.94 -11.35
N VAL A 252 3.95 -8.09 -11.62
CA VAL A 252 3.93 -9.25 -10.73
C VAL A 252 4.56 -10.40 -11.49
N PHE A 253 5.54 -11.07 -10.88
CA PHE A 253 6.15 -12.26 -11.46
C PHE A 253 5.29 -13.48 -11.20
N GLU A 254 5.26 -14.40 -12.17
CA GLU A 254 4.60 -15.69 -11.99
C GLU A 254 5.21 -16.44 -10.80
N PRO A 255 4.38 -16.86 -9.81
CA PRO A 255 4.89 -17.54 -8.63
C PRO A 255 5.25 -18.99 -8.93
N ILE A 256 6.34 -19.47 -8.31
CA ILE A 256 6.63 -20.91 -8.26
C ILE A 256 5.72 -21.51 -7.18
N THR A 257 4.78 -22.36 -7.58
CA THR A 257 3.81 -22.95 -6.66
C THR A 257 4.37 -24.22 -6.02
N GLY A 258 4.15 -24.37 -4.72
CA GLY A 258 4.59 -25.54 -3.97
C GLY A 258 4.67 -25.29 -2.46
N VAL A 259 4.91 -26.36 -1.71
CA VAL A 259 5.25 -26.27 -0.28
C VAL A 259 6.77 -26.28 -0.17
N HIS A 260 7.33 -25.19 0.36
CA HIS A 260 8.77 -25.05 0.58
C HIS A 260 9.09 -25.30 2.05
N TYR A 261 9.95 -26.29 2.31
CA TYR A 261 10.40 -26.63 3.67
C TYR A 261 11.72 -25.93 4.06
N GLU A 262 12.35 -25.26 3.10
CA GLU A 262 13.59 -24.51 3.29
C GLU A 262 13.31 -23.03 3.59
N PRO A 263 14.18 -22.33 4.34
CA PRO A 263 14.02 -20.90 4.58
C PRO A 263 14.09 -20.07 3.28
N ILE A 264 13.06 -19.26 3.03
CA ILE A 264 13.01 -18.36 1.87
C ILE A 264 13.37 -16.93 2.31
N PRO A 265 14.52 -16.38 1.90
CA PRO A 265 14.85 -14.99 2.20
C PRO A 265 13.98 -14.03 1.36
N VAL A 266 13.49 -12.96 2.00
CA VAL A 266 12.69 -11.92 1.35
C VAL A 266 13.52 -10.65 1.23
N LEU A 267 13.70 -10.18 -0.01
CA LEU A 267 14.37 -8.92 -0.32
C LEU A 267 13.34 -7.94 -0.90
N ASP A 268 13.29 -6.73 -0.34
CA ASP A 268 12.35 -5.69 -0.77
C ASP A 268 13.05 -4.34 -0.91
N TYR A 269 12.55 -3.52 -1.83
CA TYR A 269 12.99 -2.14 -2.00
C TYR A 269 12.38 -1.24 -0.93
N ALA A 270 13.23 -0.64 -0.11
CA ALA A 270 12.80 0.41 0.82
C ALA A 270 12.33 1.66 0.07
N SER A 271 11.01 1.78 -0.11
CA SER A 271 10.31 2.89 -0.80
C SER A 271 10.63 2.98 -2.30
N LEU A 272 10.26 1.94 -3.05
CA LEU A 272 10.50 1.83 -4.51
C LEU A 272 10.08 3.08 -5.29
N TYR A 273 8.80 3.45 -5.31
CA TYR A 273 8.31 4.57 -6.11
C TYR A 273 8.90 5.93 -5.72
N PRO A 274 8.94 6.33 -4.43
CA PRO A 274 9.66 7.54 -4.03
C PRO A 274 11.11 7.58 -4.54
N LYS A 275 11.84 6.47 -4.43
CA LYS A 275 13.23 6.41 -4.90
C LYS A 275 13.34 6.41 -6.42
N SER A 276 12.41 5.83 -7.14
CA SER A 276 12.34 5.92 -8.61
C SER A 276 12.17 7.36 -9.07
N MET A 277 11.26 8.12 -8.44
CA MET A 277 11.03 9.53 -8.72
C MET A 277 12.29 10.37 -8.45
N ILE A 278 12.96 10.14 -7.32
CA ILE A 278 14.22 10.83 -6.99
C ILE A 278 15.34 10.48 -7.98
N HIS A 279 15.48 9.19 -8.32
CA HIS A 279 16.54 8.68 -9.17
C HIS A 279 16.47 9.24 -10.59
N LYS A 280 15.25 9.43 -11.12
CA LYS A 280 14.99 9.95 -12.46
C LYS A 280 14.64 11.44 -12.50
N ASN A 281 14.71 12.12 -11.36
CA ASN A 281 14.33 13.52 -11.19
C ASN A 281 12.92 13.85 -11.73
N LEU A 282 11.94 13.01 -11.40
CA LEU A 282 10.57 13.13 -11.89
C LEU A 282 9.83 14.26 -11.17
N SER A 283 9.65 15.39 -11.83
CA SER A 283 8.90 16.56 -11.36
C SER A 283 8.32 17.34 -12.54
N HIS A 284 7.26 18.11 -12.32
CA HIS A 284 6.55 18.86 -13.35
C HIS A 284 7.45 19.81 -14.14
N GLU A 285 8.30 20.55 -13.43
CA GLU A 285 9.23 21.52 -14.00
C GLU A 285 10.47 20.88 -14.64
N CYS A 286 10.67 19.58 -14.44
CA CYS A 286 11.75 18.83 -15.06
C CYS A 286 11.31 18.15 -16.36
N TYR A 287 10.01 18.11 -16.65
CA TYR A 287 9.48 17.47 -17.85
C TYR A 287 9.80 18.28 -19.12
N VAL A 288 10.37 17.63 -20.13
CA VAL A 288 10.77 18.24 -21.39
C VAL A 288 9.61 18.16 -22.38
N MET A 289 8.83 19.24 -22.49
CA MET A 289 7.68 19.35 -23.41
C MET A 289 8.10 19.44 -24.89
N ASP A 290 9.20 20.16 -25.15
CA ASP A 290 9.74 20.39 -26.49
C ASP A 290 11.17 19.87 -26.52
N ASP A 291 11.34 18.70 -27.14
CA ASP A 291 12.62 18.01 -27.20
C ASP A 291 13.64 18.72 -28.10
N GLU A 292 13.18 19.38 -29.15
CA GLU A 292 14.06 20.07 -30.08
C GLU A 292 14.66 21.30 -29.42
N LYS A 293 13.83 22.04 -28.68
CA LYS A 293 14.27 23.26 -28.01
C LYS A 293 15.00 23.01 -26.68
N TYR A 294 14.54 22.04 -25.89
CA TYR A 294 15.00 21.85 -24.51
C TYR A 294 15.60 20.48 -24.22
N GLY A 295 15.70 19.57 -25.19
CA GLY A 295 16.15 18.19 -24.98
C GLY A 295 17.67 17.98 -24.94
N TYR A 296 18.47 19.02 -25.20
CA TYR A 296 19.93 18.94 -25.36
C TYR A 296 20.68 20.18 -24.82
N LEU A 297 20.13 20.86 -23.81
CA LEU A 297 20.77 22.03 -23.21
C LEU A 297 22.06 21.65 -22.47
N PRO A 298 23.12 22.46 -22.57
CA PRO A 298 24.35 22.22 -21.82
C PRO A 298 24.12 22.37 -20.30
N GLY A 299 24.82 21.57 -19.49
CA GLY A 299 24.67 21.57 -18.02
C GLY A 299 23.47 20.78 -17.51
N TYR A 300 22.77 20.06 -18.39
CA TYR A 300 21.66 19.18 -18.05
C TYR A 300 21.91 17.74 -18.51
N LYS A 301 21.62 16.81 -17.62
CA LYS A 301 21.46 15.40 -17.90
C LYS A 301 19.99 15.10 -18.17
N TYR A 302 19.71 14.24 -19.14
CA TYR A 302 18.34 13.85 -19.48
C TYR A 302 18.06 12.39 -19.15
N HIS A 303 16.92 12.14 -18.53
CA HIS A 303 16.40 10.81 -18.26
C HIS A 303 15.26 10.52 -19.24
N VAL A 304 15.52 9.62 -20.19
CA VAL A 304 14.52 9.12 -21.14
C VAL A 304 13.90 7.86 -20.57
N ILE A 305 12.57 7.81 -20.54
CA ILE A 305 11.80 6.72 -19.93
C ILE A 305 10.72 6.32 -20.92
N HIS A 306 10.76 5.06 -21.31
CA HIS A 306 9.78 4.43 -22.21
C HIS A 306 8.80 3.61 -21.39
N TYR A 307 7.51 3.72 -21.69
CA TYR A 307 6.47 2.99 -20.98
C TYR A 307 5.28 2.69 -21.88
N ILE A 308 4.49 1.69 -21.47
CA ILE A 308 3.28 1.26 -22.17
C ILE A 308 2.10 2.10 -21.68
N THR A 309 1.30 2.59 -22.62
CA THR A 309 0.10 3.41 -22.39
C THR A 309 -1.21 2.69 -22.75
N GLY A 310 -1.13 1.47 -23.27
CA GLY A 310 -2.30 0.67 -23.57
C GLY A 310 -1.94 -0.57 -24.37
N SER A 311 -2.76 -1.60 -24.21
CA SER A 311 -2.70 -2.82 -24.98
C SER A 311 -4.09 -3.13 -25.51
N ILE A 312 -4.21 -3.33 -26.81
CA ILE A 312 -5.47 -3.61 -27.51
C ILE A 312 -5.36 -5.00 -28.14
N HIS A 313 -6.43 -5.77 -28.00
CA HIS A 313 -6.56 -7.13 -28.54
C HIS A 313 -7.75 -7.16 -29.48
N GLU A 314 -7.51 -7.49 -30.74
CA GLU A 314 -8.55 -7.54 -31.77
C GLU A 314 -8.53 -8.90 -32.47
N PRO A 315 -9.69 -9.46 -32.86
CA PRO A 315 -9.73 -10.63 -33.72
C PRO A 315 -8.93 -10.41 -35.01
N TYR A 316 -8.17 -11.42 -35.42
CA TYR A 316 -7.28 -11.34 -36.57
C TYR A 316 -8.07 -11.08 -37.86
N ASP A 317 -7.80 -9.92 -38.47
CA ASP A 317 -8.30 -9.56 -39.78
C ASP A 317 -7.17 -8.95 -40.62
N ARG A 318 -6.86 -9.61 -41.73
CA ARG A 318 -5.80 -9.22 -42.66
C ARG A 318 -6.01 -7.81 -43.23
N THR A 319 -7.26 -7.43 -43.51
CA THR A 319 -7.61 -6.12 -44.07
C THR A 319 -7.42 -5.03 -43.03
N LYS A 320 -7.83 -5.30 -41.78
CA LYS A 320 -7.62 -4.36 -40.67
C LYS A 320 -6.15 -4.13 -40.40
N LEU A 321 -5.37 -5.20 -40.28
CA LEU A 321 -3.93 -5.12 -40.11
C LEU A 321 -3.27 -4.28 -41.21
N ARG A 322 -3.66 -4.53 -42.48
CA ARG A 322 -3.11 -3.77 -43.61
C ARG A 322 -3.47 -2.29 -43.52
N THR A 323 -4.73 -1.98 -43.20
CA THR A 323 -5.22 -0.59 -43.11
C THR A 323 -4.52 0.17 -42.00
N LEU A 324 -4.31 -0.47 -40.85
CA LEU A 324 -3.57 0.07 -39.71
C LEU A 324 -2.11 0.35 -40.06
N ILE A 325 -1.42 -0.60 -40.71
CA ILE A 325 -0.03 -0.39 -41.12
C ILE A 325 0.08 0.72 -42.18
N GLU A 326 -0.88 0.79 -43.12
CA GLU A 326 -0.92 1.85 -44.12
C GLU A 326 -1.21 3.23 -43.52
N SER A 327 -2.00 3.33 -42.45
CA SER A 327 -2.27 4.62 -41.79
C SER A 327 -0.98 5.21 -41.18
N PHE A 328 -0.19 4.39 -40.48
CA PHE A 328 1.11 4.81 -39.95
C PHE A 328 2.09 5.22 -41.06
N LYS A 329 2.09 4.52 -42.19
CA LYS A 329 2.94 4.87 -43.35
C LYS A 329 2.52 6.19 -44.00
N LYS A 330 1.21 6.48 -44.06
CA LYS A 330 0.66 7.70 -44.69
C LYS A 330 0.82 8.96 -43.84
N ASP A 331 0.84 8.84 -42.52
CA ASP A 331 0.99 9.98 -41.60
C ASP A 331 2.34 10.71 -41.78
N GLY A 332 3.34 10.07 -42.40
CA GLY A 332 4.62 10.70 -42.75
C GLY A 332 5.55 10.96 -41.54
N LYS A 333 5.00 10.97 -40.33
CA LYS A 333 5.72 11.11 -39.04
C LYS A 333 6.33 9.81 -38.53
N HIS A 334 5.87 8.67 -39.05
CA HIS A 334 6.24 7.36 -38.53
C HIS A 334 7.11 6.55 -39.51
N ILE A 335 7.92 5.66 -38.96
CA ILE A 335 8.68 4.62 -39.66
C ILE A 335 8.12 3.28 -39.20
N VAL A 336 7.65 2.46 -40.15
CA VAL A 336 7.16 1.12 -39.87
C VAL A 336 8.21 0.10 -40.29
N GLU A 337 8.62 -0.73 -39.34
CA GLU A 337 9.59 -1.80 -39.53
C GLU A 337 8.92 -3.15 -39.28
N GLU A 338 8.98 -4.07 -40.25
CA GLU A 338 8.57 -5.46 -40.05
C GLU A 338 9.77 -6.24 -39.51
N VAL A 339 9.56 -6.89 -38.37
CA VAL A 339 10.60 -7.61 -37.61
C VAL A 339 10.28 -9.10 -37.67
N GLU A 340 11.33 -9.92 -37.79
CA GLU A 340 11.17 -11.37 -37.72
C GLU A 340 10.69 -11.79 -36.32
N PRO A 341 9.61 -12.56 -36.21
CA PRO A 341 9.09 -12.99 -34.91
C PRO A 341 10.05 -13.95 -34.21
N THR A 342 10.33 -13.68 -32.93
CA THR A 342 11.16 -14.58 -32.09
C THR A 342 10.36 -15.78 -31.57
N GLU A 343 9.04 -15.65 -31.47
CA GLU A 343 8.14 -16.68 -30.97
C GLU A 343 7.40 -17.37 -32.12
N LYS A 344 7.38 -18.72 -32.12
CA LYS A 344 6.74 -19.53 -33.18
C LYS A 344 5.25 -19.26 -33.37
N LYS A 345 4.56 -18.72 -32.36
CA LYS A 345 3.12 -18.41 -32.42
C LYS A 345 2.84 -17.11 -33.17
N ILE A 346 3.81 -16.20 -33.23
CA ILE A 346 3.64 -14.90 -33.87
C ILE A 346 3.95 -15.03 -35.36
N ARG A 347 3.01 -14.61 -36.21
CA ARG A 347 3.15 -14.64 -37.68
C ARG A 347 3.76 -13.38 -38.24
N LYS A 348 3.36 -12.23 -37.70
CA LYS A 348 3.88 -10.93 -38.11
C LYS A 348 4.12 -10.09 -36.89
N TYR A 349 5.17 -9.30 -36.97
CA TYR A 349 5.56 -8.38 -35.92
C TYR A 349 6.02 -7.08 -36.57
N PHE A 350 5.34 -5.99 -36.24
CA PHE A 350 5.70 -4.66 -36.69
C PHE A 350 6.08 -3.79 -35.51
N LYS A 351 7.13 -3.00 -35.68
CA LYS A 351 7.50 -1.92 -34.77
C LYS A 351 7.32 -0.60 -35.48
N ILE A 352 6.57 0.30 -34.86
CA ILE A 352 6.33 1.64 -35.36
C ILE A 352 7.13 2.62 -34.52
N TYR A 353 7.93 3.45 -35.19
CA TYR A 353 8.76 4.47 -34.57
C TYR A 353 8.39 5.87 -35.05
N ASP A 354 8.60 6.88 -34.21
CA ASP A 354 8.59 8.27 -34.64
C ASP A 354 9.90 8.64 -35.37
N LYS A 355 9.87 9.81 -36.03
CA LYS A 355 11.03 10.42 -36.67
C LYS A 355 11.56 11.58 -35.82
N ASP A 356 12.88 11.67 -35.70
CA ASP A 356 13.53 12.90 -35.22
C ASP A 356 13.50 14.01 -36.29
N HIS A 357 14.00 15.18 -35.92
CA HIS A 357 14.12 16.35 -36.80
C HIS A 357 15.03 16.12 -38.02
N THR A 358 15.82 15.04 -38.05
CA THR A 358 16.65 14.63 -39.20
C THR A 358 15.95 13.58 -40.07
N GLY A 359 14.73 13.15 -39.70
CA GLY A 359 13.97 12.11 -40.37
C GLY A 359 14.39 10.69 -39.99
N LYS A 360 15.26 10.51 -38.99
CA LYS A 360 15.73 9.20 -38.51
C LYS A 360 14.82 8.66 -37.42
N LYS A 361 14.83 7.33 -37.29
CA LYS A 361 14.11 6.58 -36.25
C LYS A 361 14.54 7.02 -34.85
N ARG A 362 13.59 7.39 -34.00
CA ARG A 362 13.87 7.89 -32.64
C ARG A 362 13.27 7.02 -31.53
N TRP A 363 11.95 7.00 -31.35
CA TRP A 363 11.26 6.35 -30.24
C TRP A 363 10.20 5.38 -30.74
N LEU A 364 10.04 4.28 -30.01
CA LEU A 364 8.99 3.30 -30.28
C LEU A 364 7.65 3.90 -29.88
N VAL A 365 6.69 3.87 -30.79
CA VAL A 365 5.33 4.39 -30.62
C VAL A 365 4.33 3.25 -30.48
N SER A 366 4.50 2.18 -31.25
CA SER A 366 3.60 1.03 -31.18
C SER A 366 4.27 -0.26 -31.62
N GLU A 367 3.86 -1.37 -31.02
CA GLU A 367 4.19 -2.73 -31.42
C GLU A 367 2.92 -3.44 -31.87
N ILE A 368 2.94 -4.04 -33.05
CA ILE A 368 1.81 -4.81 -33.56
C ILE A 368 2.26 -6.25 -33.78
N LYS A 369 1.74 -7.18 -32.98
CA LYS A 369 2.01 -8.62 -33.08
C LYS A 369 0.74 -9.32 -33.54
N THR A 370 0.85 -10.27 -34.45
CA THR A 370 -0.32 -11.01 -34.93
C THR A 370 -0.08 -12.50 -34.89
N ASP A 371 -1.07 -13.26 -34.44
CA ASP A 371 -1.09 -14.72 -34.58
C ASP A 371 -2.22 -15.15 -35.56
N ASN A 372 -2.76 -16.36 -35.42
CA ASN A 372 -3.86 -16.85 -36.25
C ASN A 372 -5.24 -16.36 -35.81
N MET A 373 -5.37 -15.87 -34.58
CA MET A 373 -6.63 -15.54 -33.92
C MET A 373 -6.75 -14.06 -33.60
N GLU A 374 -5.65 -13.38 -33.28
CA GLU A 374 -5.64 -12.01 -32.78
C GLU A 374 -4.56 -11.11 -33.40
N ILE A 375 -4.84 -9.80 -33.37
CA ILE A 375 -3.89 -8.69 -33.54
C ILE A 375 -3.75 -8.06 -32.16
N HIS A 376 -2.53 -8.07 -31.65
CA HIS A 376 -2.13 -7.41 -30.41
C HIS A 376 -1.42 -6.11 -30.75
N ILE A 377 -1.95 -4.99 -30.28
CA ILE A 377 -1.36 -3.65 -30.45
C ILE A 377 -0.95 -3.15 -29.08
N ILE A 378 0.33 -2.82 -28.92
CA ILE A 378 0.87 -2.27 -27.67
C ILE A 378 1.33 -0.85 -27.99
N ASN A 379 0.77 0.13 -27.27
CA ASN A 379 1.12 1.53 -27.45
C ASN A 379 2.18 1.95 -26.44
N HIS A 380 3.15 2.72 -26.92
CA HIS A 380 4.28 3.20 -26.15
C HIS A 380 4.32 4.72 -26.17
N GLU A 381 4.72 5.30 -25.04
CA GLU A 381 5.06 6.70 -24.95
C GLU A 381 6.45 6.85 -24.34
N THR A 382 7.10 7.96 -24.65
CA THR A 382 8.43 8.29 -24.15
C THR A 382 8.39 9.65 -23.48
N SER A 383 8.74 9.67 -22.20
CA SER A 383 8.93 10.91 -21.44
C SER A 383 10.41 11.21 -21.26
N LYS A 384 10.78 12.49 -21.35
CA LYS A 384 12.13 12.96 -21.07
C LYS A 384 12.10 13.95 -19.90
N PHE A 385 12.93 13.72 -18.89
CA PHE A 385 13.08 14.59 -17.72
C PHE A 385 14.51 15.14 -17.62
N ALA A 386 14.65 16.45 -17.46
CA ALA A 386 15.93 17.12 -17.29
C ALA A 386 16.36 17.13 -15.81
N GLU A 387 17.65 16.97 -15.57
CA GLU A 387 18.30 17.08 -14.28
C GLU A 387 19.56 17.94 -14.43
N LYS A 388 19.75 18.94 -13.58
CA LYS A 388 20.97 19.75 -13.61
C LYS A 388 22.18 18.91 -13.20
N GLU A 389 23.29 19.09 -13.89
CA GLU A 389 24.53 18.36 -13.58
C GLU A 389 25.14 18.75 -12.22
N ASP A 390 24.76 19.91 -11.67
CA ASP A 390 25.12 20.34 -10.32
C ASP A 390 24.44 19.50 -9.19
N GLY A 391 23.52 18.60 -9.56
CA GLY A 391 22.80 17.73 -8.63
C GLY A 391 21.54 18.35 -8.03
N THR A 392 21.16 19.57 -8.43
CA THR A 392 19.91 20.21 -8.00
C THR A 392 18.72 19.38 -8.48
N LYS A 393 17.84 19.04 -7.54
CA LYS A 393 16.65 18.24 -7.76
C LYS A 393 15.41 19.10 -7.97
N GLY A 394 14.43 18.54 -8.69
CA GLY A 394 13.10 19.12 -8.79
C GLY A 394 12.33 19.11 -7.47
N ILE A 395 11.20 19.80 -7.43
CA ILE A 395 10.31 20.00 -6.29
C ILE A 395 9.86 18.65 -5.72
N ILE A 396 9.31 17.76 -6.55
CA ILE A 396 8.83 16.45 -6.09
C ILE A 396 9.99 15.60 -5.52
N PRO A 397 11.12 15.39 -6.23
CA PRO A 397 12.28 14.70 -5.70
C PRO A 397 12.84 15.30 -4.40
N GLU A 398 12.86 16.63 -4.26
CA GLU A 398 13.33 17.30 -3.05
C GLU A 398 12.40 17.05 -1.86
N ILE A 399 11.08 17.16 -2.06
CA ILE A 399 10.08 16.79 -1.05
C ILE A 399 10.28 15.33 -0.61
N LEU A 400 10.45 14.41 -1.56
CA LEU A 400 10.65 12.99 -1.24
C LEU A 400 11.94 12.75 -0.47
N ASN A 401 13.03 13.43 -0.83
CA ASN A 401 14.29 13.36 -0.07
C ASN A 401 14.09 13.82 1.38
N GLU A 402 13.40 14.94 1.60
CA GLU A 402 13.10 15.45 2.95
C GLU A 402 12.22 14.47 3.74
N LEU A 403 11.15 13.96 3.14
CA LEU A 403 10.25 12.99 3.79
C LEU A 403 10.98 11.70 4.16
N LEU A 404 11.81 11.16 3.27
CA LEU A 404 12.56 9.93 3.52
C LEU A 404 13.70 10.13 4.54
N ALA A 405 14.38 11.28 4.50
CA ALA A 405 15.40 11.64 5.48
C ALA A 405 14.78 11.79 6.88
N ALA A 406 13.66 12.50 6.99
CA ALA A 406 12.92 12.65 8.24
C ALA A 406 12.42 11.29 8.76
N ARG A 407 11.87 10.43 7.89
CA ARG A 407 11.50 9.07 8.26
C ARG A 407 12.68 8.28 8.81
N SER A 408 13.83 8.32 8.15
CA SER A 408 15.04 7.62 8.61
C SER A 408 15.51 8.15 9.96
N LYS A 409 15.49 9.47 10.16
CA LYS A 409 15.81 10.12 11.45
C LYS A 409 14.90 9.59 12.56
N TYR A 410 13.58 9.65 12.40
CA TYR A 410 12.65 9.23 13.44
C TYR A 410 12.67 7.73 13.73
N LYS A 411 12.98 6.89 12.73
CA LYS A 411 13.24 5.46 12.99
C LYS A 411 14.45 5.26 13.90
N LYS A 412 15.55 5.96 13.65
CA LYS A 412 16.76 5.89 14.50
C LYS A 412 16.50 6.40 15.91
N GLU A 413 15.73 7.48 16.05
CA GLU A 413 15.33 7.99 17.38
C GLU A 413 14.45 6.97 18.10
N MET A 414 13.50 6.34 17.41
CA MET A 414 12.60 5.32 17.95
C MET A 414 13.34 4.06 18.42
N ASP A 415 14.40 3.65 17.70
CA ASP A 415 15.20 2.47 18.05
C ASP A 415 15.97 2.68 19.36
N ASN A 416 16.36 3.93 19.68
CA ASN A 416 17.09 4.29 20.90
C ASN A 416 16.20 4.73 22.06
N GLU A 417 14.91 4.98 21.81
CA GLU A 417 13.97 5.49 22.81
C GLU A 417 13.48 4.36 23.73
N LYS A 418 13.53 4.63 25.04
CA LYS A 418 13.12 3.69 26.09
C LYS A 418 11.72 3.98 26.60
N ASP A 419 11.30 5.24 26.56
CA ASP A 419 9.96 5.63 26.99
C ASP A 419 8.92 5.15 25.97
N SER A 420 8.00 4.29 26.44
CA SER A 420 6.99 3.66 25.59
C SER A 420 6.08 4.68 24.91
N PHE A 421 5.72 5.76 25.61
CA PHE A 421 4.86 6.80 25.06
C PHE A 421 5.58 7.56 23.93
N LYS A 422 6.81 8.05 24.17
CA LYS A 422 7.62 8.72 23.14
C LYS A 422 7.91 7.81 21.96
N LYS A 423 8.22 6.54 22.19
CA LYS A 423 8.44 5.56 21.13
C LYS A 423 7.23 5.45 20.21
N SER A 424 6.04 5.48 20.78
CA SER A 424 4.78 5.49 20.02
C SER A 424 4.55 6.77 19.22
N VAL A 425 4.91 7.93 19.78
CA VAL A 425 4.87 9.20 19.04
C VAL A 425 5.82 9.16 17.83
N LEU A 426 7.03 8.63 18.02
CA LEU A 426 8.02 8.46 16.96
C LEU A 426 7.57 7.47 15.89
N ASP A 427 6.89 6.38 16.28
CA ASP A 427 6.31 5.42 15.33
C ASP A 427 5.19 6.05 14.49
N GLY A 428 4.31 6.84 15.13
CA GLY A 428 3.29 7.62 14.45
C GLY A 428 3.87 8.60 13.44
N LEU A 429 4.95 9.30 13.80
CA LEU A 429 5.66 10.21 12.90
C LEU A 429 6.28 9.47 11.71
N GLN A 430 7.06 8.40 11.94
CA GLN A 430 7.71 7.69 10.82
C GLN A 430 6.67 7.09 9.85
N LEU A 431 5.52 6.65 10.38
CA LEU A 431 4.42 6.13 9.57
C LEU A 431 3.77 7.25 8.75
N ALA A 432 3.57 8.43 9.34
CA ALA A 432 3.08 9.60 8.62
C ALA A 432 3.99 9.95 7.43
N TYR A 433 5.30 10.05 7.65
CA TYR A 433 6.25 10.30 6.55
C TYR A 433 6.20 9.20 5.47
N LYS A 434 6.09 7.93 5.85
CA LYS A 434 5.97 6.81 4.90
C LYS A 434 4.72 6.97 4.02
N ILE A 435 3.58 7.20 4.64
CA ILE A 435 2.29 7.32 3.94
C ILE A 435 2.30 8.55 3.03
N THR A 436 2.78 9.70 3.51
CA THR A 436 2.87 10.93 2.72
C THR A 436 3.78 10.75 1.50
N ALA A 437 4.96 10.14 1.66
CA ALA A 437 5.88 9.89 0.54
C ALA A 437 5.25 8.98 -0.53
N ASN A 438 4.59 7.90 -0.12
CA ASN A 438 3.91 7.00 -1.06
C ASN A 438 2.69 7.64 -1.73
N SER A 439 1.97 8.51 -1.01
CA SER A 439 0.79 9.21 -1.52
C SER A 439 1.14 10.25 -2.57
N LEU A 440 2.35 10.83 -2.53
CA LEU A 440 2.79 11.84 -3.51
C LEU A 440 2.76 11.29 -4.94
N TYR A 441 3.28 10.08 -5.16
CA TYR A 441 3.15 9.37 -6.44
C TYR A 441 1.67 9.25 -6.87
N GLY A 442 0.81 8.75 -5.97
CA GLY A 442 -0.60 8.54 -6.28
C GLY A 442 -1.32 9.83 -6.70
N GLN A 443 -0.90 10.97 -6.14
CA GLN A 443 -1.44 12.27 -6.53
C GLN A 443 -0.97 12.74 -7.91
N THR A 444 0.21 12.34 -8.39
CA THR A 444 0.64 12.64 -9.76
C THR A 444 -0.14 11.84 -10.82
N GLY A 445 -0.73 10.70 -10.44
CA GLY A 445 -1.54 9.87 -11.34
C GLY A 445 -3.05 10.06 -11.24
N ALA A 446 -3.53 10.79 -10.22
CA ALA A 446 -4.97 10.99 -10.01
C ALA A 446 -5.46 12.21 -10.78
N SER A 447 -6.38 12.02 -11.74
CA SER A 447 -6.92 13.08 -12.60
C SER A 447 -7.59 14.25 -11.87
N THR A 448 -8.14 13.98 -10.69
CA THR A 448 -8.73 14.99 -9.79
C THR A 448 -7.70 15.78 -8.98
N SER A 449 -6.42 15.39 -9.02
CA SER A 449 -5.37 16.05 -8.26
C SER A 449 -4.88 17.32 -8.96
N PRO A 450 -4.68 18.44 -8.24
CA PRO A 450 -4.11 19.66 -8.83
C PRO A 450 -2.69 19.51 -9.38
N ILE A 451 -1.99 18.45 -8.99
CA ILE A 451 -0.63 18.12 -9.44
C ILE A 451 -0.61 16.91 -10.36
N CYS A 452 -1.74 16.53 -10.95
CA CYS A 452 -1.80 15.42 -11.89
C CYS A 452 -0.88 15.68 -13.11
N MET A 453 -0.03 14.71 -13.41
CA MET A 453 0.74 14.63 -14.64
C MET A 453 1.02 13.14 -14.88
N LYS A 454 0.21 12.50 -15.73
CA LYS A 454 0.25 11.05 -15.99
C LYS A 454 1.65 10.57 -16.40
N GLN A 455 2.40 11.38 -17.12
CA GLN A 455 3.79 11.11 -17.53
C GLN A 455 4.70 10.82 -16.33
N ILE A 456 4.53 11.53 -15.21
CA ILE A 456 5.29 11.28 -13.98
C ILE A 456 4.89 9.93 -13.37
N ALA A 457 3.59 9.64 -13.30
CA ALA A 457 3.09 8.40 -12.72
C ALA A 457 3.52 7.18 -13.55
N ALA A 458 3.33 7.22 -14.87
CA ALA A 458 3.74 6.17 -15.80
C ALA A 458 5.26 5.97 -15.81
N SER A 459 6.04 7.06 -15.78
CA SER A 459 7.50 6.98 -15.67
C SER A 459 7.96 6.38 -14.34
N THR A 460 7.21 6.62 -13.26
CA THR A 460 7.49 6.05 -11.94
C THR A 460 7.27 4.53 -11.94
N THR A 461 6.14 4.07 -12.48
CA THR A 461 5.84 2.63 -12.55
C THR A 461 6.81 1.91 -13.48
N ALA A 462 7.11 2.47 -14.65
CA ALA A 462 8.07 1.89 -15.60
C ALA A 462 9.48 1.78 -15.02
N THR A 463 9.94 2.82 -14.33
CA THR A 463 11.23 2.77 -13.60
C THR A 463 11.21 1.71 -12.51
N GLY A 464 10.10 1.58 -11.77
CA GLY A 464 9.92 0.53 -10.76
C GLY A 464 9.97 -0.88 -11.35
N ARG A 465 9.27 -1.12 -12.47
CA ARG A 465 9.32 -2.41 -13.20
C ARG A 465 10.73 -2.75 -13.65
N ALA A 466 11.45 -1.79 -14.23
CA ALA A 466 12.83 -1.98 -14.65
C ALA A 466 13.76 -2.37 -13.49
N GLN A 467 13.57 -1.76 -12.32
CA GLN A 467 14.34 -2.09 -11.10
C GLN A 467 14.02 -3.49 -10.57
N LEU A 468 12.75 -3.91 -10.58
CA LEU A 468 12.34 -5.25 -10.17
C LEU A 468 12.90 -6.32 -11.12
N ILE A 469 12.81 -6.09 -12.43
CA ILE A 469 13.38 -6.99 -13.45
C ILE A 469 14.90 -7.09 -13.30
N PHE A 470 15.58 -5.96 -13.09
CA PHE A 470 17.01 -5.95 -12.81
C PHE A 470 17.35 -6.77 -11.57
N SER A 471 16.63 -6.58 -10.46
CA SER A 471 16.85 -7.36 -9.23
C SER A 471 16.63 -8.85 -9.43
N LYS A 472 15.55 -9.23 -10.13
CA LYS A 472 15.29 -10.63 -10.47
C LYS A 472 16.46 -11.23 -11.25
N ASN A 473 16.86 -10.59 -12.34
CA ASN A 473 17.95 -11.06 -13.19
C ASN A 473 19.28 -11.15 -12.42
N PHE A 474 19.55 -10.19 -11.54
CA PHE A 474 20.75 -10.22 -10.70
C PHE A 474 20.73 -11.38 -9.71
N ILE A 475 19.61 -11.61 -9.02
CA ILE A 475 19.49 -12.69 -8.03
C ILE A 475 19.59 -14.07 -8.72
N GLU A 476 18.86 -14.27 -9.82
CA GLU A 476 18.81 -15.56 -10.52
C GLU A 476 20.14 -15.91 -11.21
N ASN A 477 20.82 -14.93 -11.82
CA ASN A 477 21.97 -15.22 -12.69
C ASN A 477 23.33 -14.88 -12.07
N ILE A 478 23.38 -13.95 -11.12
CA ILE A 478 24.65 -13.41 -10.60
C ILE A 478 24.85 -13.79 -9.13
N TYR A 479 23.84 -13.58 -8.29
CA TYR A 479 23.97 -13.74 -6.84
C TYR A 479 24.27 -15.17 -6.41
N GLY A 480 23.57 -16.17 -6.97
CA GLY A 480 23.85 -17.58 -6.69
C GLY A 480 25.29 -17.97 -7.03
N LYS A 481 25.79 -17.52 -8.19
CA LYS A 481 27.18 -17.74 -8.61
C LYS A 481 28.18 -17.06 -7.67
N LEU A 482 27.89 -15.85 -7.20
CA LEU A 482 28.73 -15.15 -6.22
C LEU A 482 28.85 -15.92 -4.91
N ILE A 483 27.74 -16.44 -4.37
CA ILE A 483 27.74 -17.23 -3.13
C ILE A 483 28.53 -18.52 -3.30
N ASN A 484 28.26 -19.28 -4.36
CA ASN A 484 28.94 -20.57 -4.58
C ASN A 484 30.46 -20.37 -4.70
N LEU A 485 30.90 -19.39 -5.49
CA LEU A 485 32.32 -19.05 -5.60
C LEU A 485 32.92 -18.61 -4.25
N ALA A 486 32.18 -17.84 -3.45
CA ALA A 486 32.66 -17.39 -2.14
C ALA A 486 32.84 -18.55 -1.15
N LEU A 487 32.04 -19.61 -1.26
CA LEU A 487 32.12 -20.81 -0.42
C LEU A 487 33.20 -21.79 -0.91
N GLU A 488 33.39 -21.92 -2.22
CA GLU A 488 34.28 -22.91 -2.83
C GLU A 488 35.71 -22.40 -3.04
N ASN A 489 35.88 -21.20 -3.59
CA ASN A 489 37.19 -20.67 -3.98
C ASN A 489 37.28 -19.15 -3.89
N LYS A 490 37.94 -18.67 -2.83
CA LYS A 490 38.13 -17.24 -2.55
C LYS A 490 38.86 -16.48 -3.66
N GLU A 491 39.84 -17.09 -4.34
CA GLU A 491 40.60 -16.39 -5.39
C GLU A 491 39.75 -16.17 -6.64
N GLU A 492 39.01 -17.19 -7.08
CA GLU A 492 38.08 -17.08 -8.20
C GLU A 492 36.93 -16.13 -7.90
N TYR A 493 36.40 -16.16 -6.67
CA TYR A 493 35.41 -15.19 -6.22
C TYR A 493 35.91 -13.74 -6.37
N LEU A 494 37.13 -13.45 -5.89
CA LEU A 494 37.71 -12.11 -5.97
C LEU A 494 37.97 -11.69 -7.42
N LYS A 495 38.41 -12.63 -8.27
CA LYS A 495 38.59 -12.39 -9.71
C LYS A 495 37.25 -12.04 -10.38
N TYR A 496 36.23 -12.87 -10.16
CA TYR A 496 34.90 -12.66 -10.72
C TYR A 496 34.28 -11.33 -10.26
N CYS A 497 34.43 -10.97 -8.98
CA CYS A 497 33.99 -9.67 -8.48
C CYS A 497 34.71 -8.51 -9.18
N LYS A 498 36.04 -8.59 -9.34
CA LYS A 498 36.81 -7.55 -10.02
C LYS A 498 36.38 -7.36 -11.46
N GLU A 499 36.09 -8.46 -12.18
CA GLU A 499 35.61 -8.42 -13.56
C GLU A 499 34.18 -7.83 -13.63
N LEU A 500 33.26 -8.35 -12.80
CA LEU A 500 31.86 -7.92 -12.77
C LEU A 500 31.73 -6.42 -12.46
N PHE A 501 32.59 -5.90 -11.57
CA PHE A 501 32.55 -4.52 -11.13
C PHE A 501 33.65 -3.64 -11.73
N ALA A 502 34.38 -4.11 -12.74
CA ALA A 502 35.54 -3.42 -13.32
C ALA A 502 35.25 -1.96 -13.74
N ASN A 503 34.03 -1.73 -14.26
CA ASN A 503 33.59 -0.41 -14.76
C ASN A 503 32.84 0.41 -13.70
N THR A 504 32.79 -0.05 -12.45
CA THR A 504 32.09 0.67 -11.37
C THR A 504 32.99 1.77 -10.82
N PRO A 505 32.54 3.05 -10.76
CA PRO A 505 33.35 4.14 -10.23
C PRO A 505 33.84 3.85 -8.81
N ALA A 506 35.15 3.97 -8.56
CA ALA A 506 35.79 3.65 -7.28
C ALA A 506 35.14 4.36 -6.07
N LYS A 507 34.59 5.58 -6.25
CA LYS A 507 33.86 6.33 -5.21
C LYS A 507 32.66 5.58 -4.61
N LYS A 508 32.07 4.61 -5.32
CA LYS A 508 30.95 3.80 -4.81
C LYS A 508 31.37 2.68 -3.85
N TRP A 509 32.67 2.35 -3.80
CA TRP A 509 33.24 1.33 -2.92
C TRP A 509 33.88 1.89 -1.66
N ASN A 510 33.97 3.23 -1.53
CA ASN A 510 34.44 3.85 -0.31
C ASN A 510 33.45 3.52 0.81
N LYS A 511 33.94 2.87 1.87
CA LYS A 511 33.19 2.67 3.11
C LYS A 511 32.53 4.02 3.50
N PRO A 512 31.25 4.04 3.90
CA PRO A 512 30.74 5.20 4.60
C PRO A 512 31.69 5.43 5.77
N ASN A 513 32.27 6.63 5.86
CA ASN A 513 33.28 7.01 6.86
C ASN A 513 33.04 6.30 8.20
N ASP A 514 34.10 5.75 8.80
CA ASP A 514 34.20 5.16 10.16
C ASP A 514 33.86 6.17 11.29
N LYS A 515 32.82 6.99 11.09
CA LYS A 515 32.24 7.94 12.05
C LYS A 515 30.79 7.57 12.31
N ASN A 516 30.56 6.33 12.70
CA ASN A 516 29.51 5.96 13.65
C ASN A 516 29.83 4.53 14.15
N PRO A 517 30.07 4.34 15.46
CA PRO A 517 30.52 3.07 16.02
C PRO A 517 29.48 1.95 15.86
#